data_AF-A3ITW5-F1
#
_entry.id   AF-A3ITW5-F1
#
_cell.length_a   1.000
_cell.length_b   1.000
_cell.length_c   1.000
_cell.angle_alpha   90.00
_cell.angle_beta   90.00
_cell.angle_gamma   90.00
#
_symmetry.space_group_name_H-M   'P 1'
#
loop_
_entity.id
_entity.type
_entity.pdbx_description
1 polymer ?
#
loop_
_entity_poly.entity_id
_entity_poly.type
_entity_poly.pdbx_seq_one_letter_code
_entity_poly.pdbx_strand_id
1 'polypeptide(L)'
;MSLELAILPQYLQGRNFSHDVIRLSFEPELFEVIKSLVETVGRPIKEIDCYLAEDGYGSITEDPYGNPIKGVQARQLKQALDKVSSTNLPWRNKAFLAYLNELPDDLEVWFYWS
;
A
#
# COMPACT_ATOMS: atom_id res chain seq x y z
N MET A 1 17.02 -11.38 -3.59
CA MET A 1 16.46 -10.36 -2.68
C MET A 1 14.96 -10.49 -2.79
N SER A 2 14.28 -10.70 -1.67
CA SER A 2 12.81 -10.83 -1.61
C SER A 2 12.22 -9.43 -1.63
N LEU A 3 11.37 -9.14 -2.61
CA LEU A 3 10.63 -7.88 -2.70
C LEU A 3 9.70 -7.77 -1.47
N GLU A 4 9.88 -6.74 -0.66
CA GLU A 4 9.00 -6.38 0.45
C GLU A 4 8.02 -5.30 -0.02
N LEU A 5 6.80 -5.35 0.52
CA LEU A 5 5.77 -4.36 0.25
C LEU A 5 5.23 -3.83 1.58
N ALA A 6 5.35 -2.52 1.76
CA ALA A 6 4.71 -1.78 2.82
C ALA A 6 3.55 -0.96 2.26
N ILE A 7 2.43 -1.02 2.98
CA ILE A 7 1.23 -0.25 2.69
C ILE A 7 1.16 0.93 3.66
N LEU A 8 0.95 2.10 3.09
CA LEU A 8 0.84 3.39 3.78
C LEU A 8 -0.56 3.95 3.58
N PRO A 9 -1.49 3.75 4.53
CA PRO A 9 -2.83 4.24 4.38
C PRO A 9 -2.96 5.76 4.60
N GLN A 10 -3.84 6.38 3.81
CA GLN A 10 -4.33 7.71 4.09
C GLN A 10 -5.46 7.66 5.13
N TYR A 11 -5.40 8.53 6.15
CA TYR A 11 -6.44 8.62 7.18
C TYR A 11 -7.52 9.67 6.87
N LEU A 12 -7.14 10.70 6.12
CA LEU A 12 -8.00 11.84 5.82
C LEU A 12 -7.76 12.27 4.37
N GLN A 13 -8.84 12.46 3.63
CA GLN A 13 -8.78 12.87 2.24
C GLN A 13 -7.99 14.18 2.08
N GLY A 14 -7.05 14.19 1.14
CA GLY A 14 -6.21 15.35 0.84
C GLY A 14 -5.11 15.62 1.87
N ARG A 15 -4.92 14.74 2.86
CA ARG A 15 -3.76 14.78 3.74
C ARG A 15 -2.72 13.77 3.29
N ASN A 16 -1.47 14.20 3.29
CA ASN A 16 -0.34 13.45 2.79
C ASN A 16 0.50 12.89 3.95
N PHE A 17 -0.13 12.17 4.88
CA PHE A 17 0.60 11.51 5.95
C PHE A 17 0.05 10.10 6.22
N SER A 18 0.94 9.20 6.64
CA SER A 18 0.61 7.86 7.11
C SER A 18 1.28 7.62 8.47
N HIS A 19 0.49 7.45 9.52
CA HIS A 19 1.02 7.11 10.85
C HIS A 19 1.29 5.62 11.00
N ASP A 20 0.56 4.75 10.29
CA ASP A 20 0.81 3.31 10.28
C ASP A 20 1.62 2.91 9.05
N VAL A 21 2.38 1.82 9.22
CA VAL A 21 3.11 1.14 8.14
C VAL A 21 2.74 -0.33 8.21
N ILE A 22 1.94 -0.80 7.25
CA ILE A 22 1.47 -2.18 7.22
C ILE A 22 2.38 -2.98 6.29
N ARG A 23 3.27 -3.78 6.86
CA ARG A 23 4.18 -4.65 6.10
C ARG A 23 3.50 -5.95 5.72
N LEU A 24 3.42 -6.24 4.43
CA LEU A 24 2.86 -7.48 3.92
C LEU A 24 3.89 -8.60 3.95
N SER A 25 3.41 -9.81 4.24
CA SER A 25 4.18 -11.02 4.01
C SER A 25 4.20 -11.31 2.52
N PHE A 26 5.36 -11.67 1.98
CA PHE A 26 5.48 -12.05 0.57
C PHE A 26 4.52 -13.20 0.23
N GLU A 27 3.58 -12.91 -0.66
CA GLU A 27 2.64 -13.87 -1.21
C GLU A 27 2.50 -13.53 -2.70
N PRO A 28 2.94 -14.43 -3.61
CA PRO A 28 3.07 -14.11 -5.04
C PRO A 28 1.77 -13.63 -5.69
N GLU A 29 0.64 -14.29 -5.42
CA GLU A 29 -0.64 -13.96 -6.04
C GLU A 29 -1.10 -12.56 -5.63
N LEU A 30 -1.01 -12.24 -4.34
CA LEU A 30 -1.34 -10.94 -3.80
C LEU A 30 -0.42 -9.84 -4.38
N PHE A 31 0.89 -10.08 -4.42
CA PHE A 31 1.87 -9.11 -4.88
C PHE A 31 1.70 -8.79 -6.36
N GLU A 32 1.46 -9.80 -7.20
CA GLU A 32 1.24 -9.59 -8.64
C GLU A 32 -0.05 -8.81 -8.91
N VAL A 33 -1.14 -9.08 -8.18
CA VAL A 33 -2.39 -8.33 -8.31
C VAL A 33 -2.20 -6.87 -7.90
N ILE A 34 -1.54 -6.62 -6.76
CA ILE A 34 -1.26 -5.25 -6.30
C ILE A 34 -0.36 -4.52 -7.29
N LYS A 35 0.73 -5.15 -7.72
CA LYS A 35 1.68 -4.56 -8.67
C LYS A 35 0.99 -4.19 -9.98
N SER A 36 0.24 -5.13 -10.57
CA SER A 36 -0.50 -4.88 -11.81
C SER A 36 -1.50 -3.73 -11.66
N LEU A 37 -2.21 -3.65 -10.54
CA LEU A 37 -3.13 -2.55 -10.26
C LEU A 37 -2.38 -1.21 -10.14
N VAL A 38 -1.31 -1.16 -9.36
CA VAL A 38 -0.50 0.06 -9.16
C VAL A 38 0.14 0.53 -10.47
N GLU A 39 0.55 -0.37 -11.35
CA GLU A 39 1.06 -0.03 -12.68
C GLU A 39 -0.05 0.51 -13.60
N THR A 40 -1.28 0.01 -13.46
CA THR A 40 -2.40 0.36 -14.35
C THR A 40 -3.11 1.65 -13.94
N VAL A 41 -3.38 1.82 -12.65
CA VAL A 41 -4.19 2.94 -12.13
C VAL A 41 -3.48 3.77 -11.07
N GLY A 42 -2.31 3.32 -10.60
CA GLY A 42 -1.55 4.00 -9.56
C GLY A 42 -1.07 5.38 -10.02
N ARG A 43 -1.28 6.36 -9.16
CA ARG A 43 -0.90 7.76 -9.44
C ARG A 43 0.31 8.13 -8.59
N PRO A 44 1.34 8.74 -9.18
CA PRO A 44 2.44 9.27 -8.39
C PRO A 44 1.89 10.35 -7.47
N ILE A 45 2.32 10.28 -6.23
CA ILE A 45 2.01 11.27 -5.20
C ILE A 45 3.22 12.19 -5.01
N LYS A 46 2.99 13.40 -4.50
CA LYS A 46 4.06 14.38 -4.35
C LYS A 46 5.00 14.06 -3.20
N GLU A 47 4.42 13.77 -2.04
CA GLU A 47 5.12 13.64 -0.76
C GLU A 47 4.18 12.96 0.23
N ILE A 48 4.70 12.08 1.11
CA ILE A 48 3.99 11.55 2.29
C ILE A 48 4.88 11.69 3.51
N ASP A 49 4.33 12.19 4.61
CA ASP A 49 4.95 12.09 5.93
C ASP A 49 4.69 10.70 6.55
N CYS A 50 5.74 9.89 6.74
CA CYS A 50 5.62 8.57 7.36
C CYS A 50 6.91 8.12 8.08
N TYR A 51 6.84 7.00 8.80
CA TYR A 51 7.97 6.40 9.53
C TYR A 51 8.98 5.63 8.66
N LEU A 52 8.86 5.71 7.33
CA LEU A 52 9.80 5.09 6.38
C LEU A 52 10.86 6.07 5.86
N ALA A 53 10.86 7.32 6.33
CA ALA A 53 11.93 8.25 6.00
C ALA A 53 13.25 7.83 6.68
N GLU A 54 14.38 8.18 6.07
CA GLU A 54 15.72 7.77 6.55
C GLU A 54 15.99 8.22 8.00
N ASP A 55 15.50 9.39 8.39
CA ASP A 55 15.65 9.98 9.73
C ASP A 55 14.50 9.63 10.70
N GLY A 56 13.62 8.68 10.32
CA GLY A 56 12.46 8.27 11.11
C GLY A 56 11.14 8.78 10.54
N TYR A 57 10.43 9.65 11.27
CA TYR A 57 9.18 10.25 10.78
C TYR A 57 9.47 11.47 9.92
N GLY A 58 9.18 11.40 8.63
CA GLY A 58 9.38 12.51 7.71
C GLY A 58 8.84 12.25 6.31
N SER A 59 9.10 13.20 5.42
CA SER A 59 8.66 13.17 4.03
C SER A 59 9.38 12.12 3.20
N ILE A 60 8.63 11.36 2.42
CA ILE A 60 9.14 10.50 1.33
C ILE A 60 8.41 10.80 0.02
N THR A 61 9.12 10.65 -1.09
CA THR A 61 8.58 10.81 -2.45
C THR A 61 8.80 9.56 -3.31
N GLU A 62 9.82 8.77 -2.96
CA GLU A 62 10.29 7.61 -3.71
C GLU A 62 10.53 6.41 -2.79
N ASP A 63 10.53 5.22 -3.37
CA ASP A 63 10.99 4.00 -2.73
C ASP A 63 12.53 3.87 -2.78
N PRO A 64 13.16 2.89 -2.09
CA PRO A 64 14.61 2.69 -2.10
C PRO A 64 15.20 2.37 -3.49
N TYR A 65 14.34 2.04 -4.46
CA TYR A 65 14.73 1.76 -5.84
C TYR A 65 14.63 3.00 -6.74
N GLY A 66 14.26 4.15 -6.18
CA GLY A 66 14.08 5.42 -6.91
C GLY A 66 12.78 5.49 -7.71
N ASN A 67 11.80 4.63 -7.43
CA ASN A 67 10.48 4.74 -8.06
C ASN A 67 9.60 5.69 -7.25
N PRO A 68 8.78 6.53 -7.91
CA PRO A 68 7.84 7.38 -7.21
C PRO A 68 6.83 6.52 -6.44
N ILE A 69 6.53 6.92 -5.21
CA ILE A 69 5.44 6.31 -4.45
C ILE A 69 4.13 6.54 -5.20
N LYS A 70 3.34 5.48 -5.32
CA LYS A 70 2.07 5.52 -6.04
C LYS A 70 0.91 5.27 -5.08
N GLY A 71 -0.19 5.98 -5.33
CA GLY A 71 -1.47 5.80 -4.64
C GLY A 71 -2.53 5.15 -5.51
N VAL A 72 -3.37 4.34 -4.86
CA VAL A 72 -4.58 3.76 -5.46
C VAL A 72 -5.75 3.98 -4.50
N GLN A 73 -6.94 4.23 -5.03
CA GLN A 73 -8.13 4.36 -4.17
C GLN A 73 -8.50 3.01 -3.53
N ALA A 74 -8.92 3.04 -2.27
CA ALA A 74 -9.31 1.84 -1.53
C ALA A 74 -10.38 1.04 -2.29
N ARG A 75 -11.34 1.70 -2.94
CA ARG A 75 -12.34 1.04 -3.79
C ARG A 75 -11.71 0.18 -4.89
N GLN A 76 -10.73 0.71 -5.61
CA GLN A 76 -10.08 0.00 -6.71
C GLN A 76 -9.28 -1.20 -6.17
N LEU A 77 -8.63 -1.02 -5.02
CA LEU A 77 -7.88 -2.08 -4.37
C LEU A 77 -8.78 -3.20 -3.85
N LYS A 78 -9.90 -2.88 -3.21
CA LYS A 78 -10.93 -3.86 -2.80
C LYS A 78 -11.41 -4.68 -3.98
N GLN A 79 -11.76 -4.03 -5.10
CA GLN A 79 -12.24 -4.70 -6.31
C GLN A 79 -11.19 -5.62 -6.93
N ALA A 80 -9.92 -5.21 -6.93
CA ALA A 80 -8.82 -6.04 -7.45
C ALA A 80 -8.58 -7.28 -6.56
N LEU A 81 -8.68 -7.11 -5.24
CA LEU A 81 -8.37 -8.14 -4.26
C LEU A 81 -9.52 -9.09 -3.93
N ASP A 82 -10.75 -8.79 -4.37
CA ASP A 82 -11.94 -9.65 -4.17
C ASP A 82 -11.75 -11.08 -4.74
N LYS A 83 -10.86 -11.23 -5.73
CA LYS A 83 -10.55 -12.51 -6.38
C LYS A 83 -9.43 -13.29 -5.70
N VAL A 84 -8.69 -12.69 -4.77
CA VAL A 84 -7.55 -13.33 -4.10
C VAL A 84 -8.07 -14.26 -3.01
N SER A 85 -7.70 -15.54 -3.09
CA SER A 85 -8.15 -16.55 -2.12
C SER A 85 -7.58 -16.27 -0.72
N SER A 86 -8.44 -15.87 0.22
CA SER A 86 -8.02 -15.51 1.58
C SER A 86 -7.68 -16.70 2.48
N THR A 87 -8.03 -17.93 2.06
CA THR A 87 -8.01 -19.14 2.90
C THR A 87 -6.61 -19.45 3.45
N ASN A 88 -5.56 -19.29 2.64
CA ASN A 88 -4.18 -19.65 2.99
C ASN A 88 -3.23 -18.46 3.18
N LEU A 89 -3.75 -17.23 3.26
CA LEU A 89 -2.90 -16.06 3.44
C LEU A 89 -2.23 -16.03 4.84
N PRO A 90 -0.98 -15.53 4.93
CA PRO A 90 -0.35 -15.22 6.21
C PRO A 90 -1.18 -14.23 7.03
N TRP A 91 -1.06 -14.29 8.36
CA TRP A 91 -1.87 -13.47 9.27
C TRP A 91 -1.73 -11.95 9.00
N ARG A 92 -0.54 -11.47 8.58
CA ARG A 92 -0.32 -10.06 8.22
C ARG A 92 -1.14 -9.63 7.01
N ASN A 93 -1.18 -10.47 5.99
CA ASN A 93 -1.95 -10.20 4.77
C ASN A 93 -3.45 -10.26 5.06
N LYS A 94 -3.89 -11.20 5.91
CA LYS A 94 -5.29 -11.25 6.40
C LYS A 94 -5.66 -9.98 7.17
N ALA A 95 -4.78 -9.50 8.05
CA ALA A 95 -5.01 -8.25 8.79
C ALA A 95 -5.09 -7.04 7.85
N PHE A 96 -4.24 -6.98 6.82
CA PHE A 96 -4.31 -5.95 5.81
C PHE A 96 -5.63 -5.98 5.02
N LEU A 97 -6.09 -7.15 4.58
CA LEU A 97 -7.37 -7.27 3.86
C LEU A 97 -8.56 -6.86 4.74
N ALA A 98 -8.55 -7.25 6.02
CA ALA A 98 -9.58 -6.81 6.97
C ALA A 98 -9.56 -5.28 7.15
N TYR A 99 -8.38 -4.70 7.34
CA TYR A 99 -8.19 -3.26 7.42
C TYR A 99 -8.69 -2.54 6.15
N LEU A 100 -8.34 -3.05 4.98
CA LEU A 100 -8.76 -2.50 3.69
C LEU A 100 -10.28 -2.50 3.54
N ASN A 101 -10.97 -3.55 4.00
CA ASN A 101 -12.42 -3.63 3.91
C ASN A 101 -13.14 -2.56 4.74
N GLU A 102 -12.55 -2.16 5.88
CA GLU A 102 -13.07 -1.09 6.75
C GLU A 102 -12.75 0.33 6.23
N LEU A 103 -11.79 0.48 5.32
CA LEU A 103 -11.42 1.80 4.78
C LEU A 103 -12.54 2.40 3.93
N PRO A 104 -12.85 3.70 4.05
CA PRO A 104 -13.66 4.42 3.08
C PRO A 104 -13.13 4.30 1.66
N ASP A 105 -14.04 4.13 0.69
CA ASP A 105 -13.74 3.83 -0.70
C ASP A 105 -12.95 4.94 -1.44
N ASP A 106 -13.06 6.17 -0.96
CA ASP A 106 -12.47 7.38 -1.52
C ASP A 106 -11.08 7.71 -0.97
N LEU A 107 -10.64 7.03 0.10
CA LEU A 107 -9.29 7.18 0.63
C LEU A 107 -8.26 6.48 -0.25
N GLU A 108 -7.07 7.06 -0.32
CA GLU A 108 -5.95 6.45 -1.00
C GLU A 108 -5.16 5.51 -0.08
N VAL A 109 -4.59 4.51 -0.72
CA VAL A 109 -3.61 3.59 -0.15
C VAL A 109 -2.34 3.75 -0.97
N TRP A 110 -1.22 4.05 -0.31
CA TRP A 110 0.06 4.26 -0.96
C TRP A 110 0.97 3.04 -0.78
N PHE A 111 1.80 2.77 -1.80
CA PHE A 111 2.61 1.56 -1.90
C PHE A 111 4.10 1.88 -1.89
N TYR A 112 4.82 1.29 -0.93
CA TYR A 112 6.26 1.43 -0.76
C TYR A 112 6.92 0.06 -0.94
N TRP A 113 7.74 -0.08 -1.97
CA TRP A 113 8.44 -1.32 -2.31
C TRP A 113 9.87 -1.28 -1.75
N SER A 114 10.30 -2.29 -1.00
CA SER A 114 11.66 -2.33 -0.42
C SER A 114 12.35 -3.66 -0.59
#